data_AF-A0A2E8DWA4-F1
#
_entry.id   AF-A0A2E8DWA4-F1
#
_cell.length_a   1.000
_cell.length_b   1.000
_cell.length_c   1.000
_cell.angle_alpha   90.00
_cell.angle_beta   90.00
_cell.angle_gamma   90.00
#
_symmetry.space_group_name_H-M   'P 1'
#
loop_
_entity.id
_entity.type
_entity.pdbx_description
1 polymer ?
#
loop_
_entity_poly.entity_id
_entity_poly.type
_entity_poly.pdbx_seq_one_letter_code
_entity_poly.pdbx_strand_id
1 'polypeptide(L)'
;MFGKSILERNFQRTNELKQIVPSQTCLACDVCCRFLDSKSPFAPIFTDQEYKKALSTGLLENQFSITSDGSSRQIQLKSHQDMFICPAFDPKTQHCTIYRDRPLDCQIYPFMLMWSADYQSILLVVDRLCPYTENQIQGSQFKTYIDEMVEFLESIKKNIAQNYSLISRFQEDVIVVRRLQKLTQLIVNQCVN
;
A
#
# COMPACT_ATOMS: atom_id res chain seq x y z
N MET A 1 26.47 16.88 33.60
CA MET A 1 25.47 17.90 33.19
C MET A 1 25.60 18.08 31.68
N PHE A 2 24.66 17.75 30.81
CA PHE A 2 23.26 17.38 30.93
C PHE A 2 22.97 16.21 29.98
N GLY A 3 22.27 15.20 30.50
CA GLY A 3 21.72 14.13 29.68
C GLY A 3 20.68 14.70 28.74
N LYS A 4 20.88 14.49 27.43
CA LYS A 4 19.84 14.71 26.43
C LYS A 4 18.62 13.89 26.82
N SER A 5 17.46 14.53 26.77
CA SER A 5 16.20 13.96 27.24
C SER A 5 15.96 12.59 26.58
N ILE A 6 15.31 11.69 27.32
CA ILE A 6 14.94 10.35 26.84
C ILE A 6 14.02 10.43 25.60
N LEU A 7 13.47 11.61 25.29
CA LEU A 7 12.61 11.88 24.12
C LEU A 7 13.40 12.14 22.83
N GLU A 8 14.66 12.61 22.90
CA GLU A 8 15.48 12.89 21.71
C GLU A 8 16.22 11.65 21.17
N ARG A 9 16.13 10.51 21.86
CA ARG A 9 16.85 9.26 21.52
C ARG A 9 16.05 8.24 20.72
N ASN A 10 14.79 8.54 20.37
CA ASN A 10 13.90 7.58 19.70
C ASN A 10 13.75 7.79 18.18
N PHE A 11 14.53 8.66 17.54
CA PHE A 11 14.46 8.90 16.09
C PHE A 11 15.41 8.02 15.24
N GLN A 12 16.07 7.02 15.83
CA GLN A 12 16.94 6.11 15.09
C GLN A 12 16.62 4.65 15.42
N ARG A 13 16.16 3.93 14.39
CA ARG A 13 15.94 2.47 14.26
C ARG A 13 14.55 1.92 14.59
N THR A 14 13.58 2.20 13.72
CA THR A 14 12.76 1.16 13.09
C THR A 14 12.50 1.58 11.65
N ASN A 15 12.92 0.79 10.66
CA ASN A 15 12.57 0.98 9.25
C ASN A 15 11.13 0.53 8.97
N GLU A 16 10.28 0.48 9.99
CA GLU A 16 8.94 -0.08 9.92
C GLU A 16 7.92 1.06 9.83
N LEU A 17 7.11 1.02 8.79
CA LEU A 17 6.00 1.93 8.60
C LEU A 17 4.99 1.73 9.74
N LYS A 18 4.85 2.74 10.61
CA LYS A 18 3.79 2.75 11.63
C LYS A 18 2.44 2.64 10.94
N GLN A 19 1.56 1.76 11.41
CA GLN A 19 0.23 1.59 10.82
C GLN A 19 -0.76 2.57 11.47
N ILE A 20 -1.46 3.39 10.68
CA ILE A 20 -2.50 4.28 11.23
C ILE A 20 -3.79 3.54 11.57
N VAL A 21 -4.16 2.54 10.77
CA VAL A 21 -5.34 1.70 11.04
C VAL A 21 -4.94 0.63 12.04
N PRO A 22 -5.60 0.54 13.21
CA PRO A 22 -5.37 -0.54 14.15
C PRO A 22 -5.62 -1.89 13.48
N SER A 23 -4.76 -2.87 13.74
CA SER A 23 -4.88 -4.21 13.14
C SER A 23 -6.23 -4.86 13.41
N GLN A 24 -6.74 -4.70 14.64
CA GLN A 24 -8.06 -5.20 15.01
C GLN A 24 -9.18 -4.57 14.18
N THR A 25 -9.09 -3.27 13.87
CA THR A 25 -10.05 -2.59 12.98
C THR A 25 -9.97 -3.14 11.56
N CYS A 26 -8.75 -3.33 11.04
CA CYS A 26 -8.54 -3.85 9.69
C CYS A 26 -9.04 -5.30 9.54
N LEU A 27 -8.71 -6.17 10.49
CA LEU A 27 -9.08 -7.59 10.46
C LEU A 27 -10.56 -7.85 10.76
N ALA A 28 -11.25 -6.92 11.43
CA ALA A 28 -12.67 -7.02 11.69
C ALA A 28 -13.55 -6.40 10.58
N CYS A 29 -12.95 -5.77 9.55
CA CYS A 29 -13.71 -5.14 8.46
C CYS A 29 -13.88 -6.07 7.25
N ASP A 30 -14.99 -5.88 6.54
CA ASP A 30 -15.33 -6.62 5.31
C ASP A 30 -14.94 -5.87 4.02
N VAL A 31 -13.99 -4.93 4.10
CA VAL A 31 -13.58 -4.10 2.96
C VAL A 31 -12.32 -4.66 2.30
N CYS A 32 -11.19 -4.68 3.00
CA CYS A 32 -9.94 -5.10 2.39
C CYS A 32 -9.89 -6.64 2.17
N CYS A 33 -9.05 -7.06 1.22
CA CYS A 33 -8.88 -8.46 0.77
C CYS A 33 -10.08 -9.11 0.08
N ARG A 34 -11.10 -8.32 -0.27
CA ARG A 34 -12.39 -8.71 -0.83
C ARG A 34 -12.70 -7.83 -2.04
N PHE A 35 -13.07 -8.45 -3.16
CA PHE A 35 -13.11 -7.77 -4.46
C PHE A 35 -14.31 -8.24 -5.29
N LEU A 36 -14.87 -7.33 -6.08
CA LEU A 36 -16.00 -7.61 -6.98
C LEU A 36 -15.54 -8.24 -8.31
N ASP A 37 -14.27 -8.06 -8.70
CA ASP A 37 -13.71 -8.58 -9.94
C ASP A 37 -12.42 -9.38 -9.66
N SER A 38 -12.31 -10.56 -10.29
CA SER A 38 -11.11 -11.40 -10.35
C SER A 38 -9.85 -10.68 -10.83
N LYS A 39 -10.01 -9.64 -11.66
CA LYS A 39 -8.95 -8.83 -12.26
C LYS A 39 -8.93 -7.42 -11.66
N SER A 40 -9.41 -7.26 -10.43
CA SER A 40 -9.43 -5.98 -9.74
C SER A 40 -8.04 -5.32 -9.81
N PRO A 41 -7.94 -4.06 -10.27
CA PRO A 41 -6.67 -3.34 -10.28
C PRO A 41 -6.15 -3.08 -8.86
N PHE A 42 -7.01 -3.21 -7.84
CA PHE A 42 -6.67 -3.07 -6.43
C PHE A 42 -6.19 -4.37 -5.78
N ALA A 43 -6.09 -5.47 -6.53
CA ALA A 43 -5.44 -6.67 -6.04
C ALA A 43 -3.95 -6.34 -5.73
N PRO A 44 -3.43 -6.68 -4.54
CA PRO A 44 -2.13 -6.21 -4.09
C PRO A 44 -0.97 -6.54 -5.04
N ILE A 45 -0.09 -5.57 -5.20
CA ILE A 45 1.17 -5.72 -5.95
C ILE A 45 2.33 -5.97 -4.98
N PHE A 46 3.18 -6.92 -5.37
CA PHE A 46 4.37 -7.33 -4.64
C PHE A 46 5.59 -6.97 -5.46
N THR A 47 6.55 -6.25 -4.87
CA THR A 47 7.90 -6.15 -5.44
C THR A 47 8.55 -7.53 -5.55
N ASP A 48 9.62 -7.68 -6.34
CA ASP A 48 10.32 -8.96 -6.47
C ASP A 48 10.78 -9.53 -5.10
N GLN A 49 11.24 -8.65 -4.20
CA GLN A 49 11.67 -9.05 -2.85
C GLN A 49 10.49 -9.52 -1.99
N GLU A 50 9.37 -8.79 -2.03
CA GLU A 50 8.15 -9.15 -1.29
C GLU A 50 7.52 -10.43 -1.82
N TYR A 51 7.54 -10.64 -3.13
CA TYR A 51 7.10 -11.88 -3.75
C TYR A 51 7.91 -13.08 -3.26
N LYS A 52 9.25 -13.00 -3.28
CA LYS A 52 10.11 -14.08 -2.76
C LYS A 52 9.82 -14.38 -1.29
N LYS A 53 9.56 -13.34 -0.50
CA LYS A 53 9.14 -13.48 0.90
C LYS A 53 7.76 -14.14 1.02
N ALA A 54 6.80 -13.74 0.19
CA ALA A 54 5.46 -14.33 0.13
C ALA A 54 5.49 -15.83 -0.18
N LEU A 55 6.38 -16.29 -1.08
CA LEU A 55 6.55 -17.71 -1.33
C LEU A 55 7.05 -18.48 -0.10
N SER A 56 8.01 -17.90 0.63
CA SER A 56 8.54 -18.49 1.87
C SER A 56 7.52 -18.58 3.02
N THR A 57 6.41 -17.83 2.92
CA THR A 57 5.31 -17.82 3.91
C THR A 57 4.10 -18.64 3.47
N GLY A 58 4.20 -19.37 2.35
CA GLY A 58 3.22 -20.37 1.91
C GLY A 58 2.32 -19.93 0.77
N LEU A 59 2.48 -18.74 0.19
CA LEU A 59 1.87 -18.42 -1.10
C LEU A 59 2.57 -19.17 -2.23
N LEU A 60 1.84 -19.45 -3.30
CA LEU A 60 2.32 -20.26 -4.42
C LEU A 60 2.60 -19.39 -5.64
N GLU A 61 3.59 -19.77 -6.45
CA GLU A 61 3.97 -19.01 -7.65
C GLU A 61 2.79 -18.81 -8.62
N ASN A 62 1.95 -19.84 -8.77
CA ASN A 62 0.77 -19.79 -9.64
C ASN A 62 -0.36 -18.87 -9.13
N GLN A 63 -0.21 -18.27 -7.94
CA GLN A 63 -1.11 -17.26 -7.40
C GLN A 63 -0.67 -15.84 -7.76
N PHE A 64 0.31 -15.68 -8.65
CA PHE A 64 0.82 -14.38 -9.07
C PHE A 64 0.86 -14.26 -10.58
N SER A 65 0.70 -13.04 -11.07
CA SER A 65 0.89 -12.66 -12.47
C SER A 65 1.99 -11.62 -12.55
N ILE A 66 2.84 -11.71 -13.58
CA ILE A 66 3.84 -10.68 -13.88
C ILE A 66 3.11 -9.40 -14.30
N THR A 67 3.51 -8.27 -13.75
CA THR A 67 2.98 -6.94 -14.07
C THR A 67 3.71 -6.31 -15.26
N SER A 68 3.21 -5.17 -15.74
CA SER A 68 3.77 -4.49 -16.92
C SER A 68 5.20 -3.98 -16.73
N ASP A 69 5.63 -3.74 -15.49
CA ASP A 69 7.02 -3.38 -15.19
C ASP A 69 8.01 -4.54 -15.30
N GLY A 70 7.53 -5.79 -15.40
CA GLY A 70 8.36 -7.00 -15.48
C GLY A 70 9.13 -7.33 -14.19
N SER A 71 9.03 -6.49 -13.16
CA SER A 71 9.79 -6.58 -11.91
C SER A 71 8.90 -6.87 -10.70
N SER A 72 7.63 -6.47 -10.74
CA SER A 72 6.64 -6.74 -9.71
C SER A 72 5.66 -7.83 -10.16
N ARG A 73 4.83 -8.25 -9.21
CA ARG A 73 3.85 -9.32 -9.40
C ARG A 73 2.55 -8.95 -8.71
N GLN A 74 1.44 -9.09 -9.42
CA GLN A 74 0.12 -8.89 -8.86
C GLN A 74 -0.45 -10.23 -8.39
N ILE A 75 -1.02 -10.25 -7.19
CA ILE A 75 -1.66 -11.46 -6.67
C ILE A 75 -2.96 -11.76 -7.43
N GLN A 76 -3.13 -13.01 -7.85
CA GLN A 76 -4.33 -13.50 -8.51
C GLN A 76 -5.39 -13.84 -7.47
N LEU A 77 -6.58 -13.27 -7.63
CA LEU A 77 -7.68 -13.47 -6.68
C LEU A 77 -8.34 -14.83 -6.89
N LYS A 78 -8.81 -15.46 -5.81
CA LYS A 78 -9.58 -16.71 -5.86
C LYS A 78 -11.07 -16.41 -5.67
N SER A 79 -11.93 -17.14 -6.39
CA SER A 79 -13.38 -17.05 -6.21
C SER A 79 -13.78 -17.49 -4.80
N HIS A 80 -14.73 -16.77 -4.21
CA HIS A 80 -15.33 -17.10 -2.92
C HIS A 80 -16.76 -16.54 -2.88
N GLN A 81 -17.75 -17.43 -2.86
CA GLN A 81 -19.17 -17.03 -2.96
C GLN A 81 -19.39 -16.14 -4.20
N ASP A 82 -20.09 -15.02 -4.03
CA ASP A 82 -20.42 -14.07 -5.10
C ASP A 82 -19.31 -13.03 -5.36
N MET A 83 -18.10 -13.27 -4.84
CA MET A 83 -16.98 -12.33 -4.89
C MET A 83 -15.63 -13.04 -5.09
N PHE A 84 -14.56 -12.25 -5.03
CA PHE A 84 -13.19 -12.72 -5.09
C PHE A 84 -12.42 -12.27 -3.85
N ILE A 85 -11.50 -13.11 -3.38
CA ILE A 85 -10.69 -12.81 -2.20
C ILE A 85 -9.20 -13.03 -2.48
N CYS A 86 -8.37 -12.33 -1.70
CA CYS A 86 -6.93 -12.56 -1.67
C CYS A 86 -6.64 -14.02 -1.24
N PRO A 87 -5.73 -14.75 -1.92
CA PRO A 87 -5.34 -16.10 -1.51
C PRO A 87 -4.83 -16.20 -0.07
N ALA A 88 -4.16 -15.16 0.43
CA ALA A 88 -3.68 -15.06 1.81
C ALA A 88 -4.78 -14.75 2.84
N PHE A 89 -5.99 -14.42 2.40
CA PHE A 89 -7.12 -14.16 3.30
C PHE A 89 -7.88 -15.45 3.61
N ASP A 90 -8.09 -15.69 4.91
CA ASP A 90 -8.96 -16.75 5.40
C ASP A 90 -10.32 -16.16 5.82
N PRO A 91 -11.39 -16.38 5.03
CA PRO A 91 -12.71 -15.85 5.34
C PRO A 91 -13.36 -16.48 6.57
N LYS A 92 -12.87 -17.63 7.07
CA LYS A 92 -13.40 -18.25 8.29
C LYS A 92 -12.89 -17.58 9.56
N THR A 93 -11.63 -17.16 9.55
CA THR A 93 -10.96 -16.56 10.71
C THR A 93 -10.80 -15.05 10.60
N GLN A 94 -11.08 -14.48 9.42
CA GLN A 94 -10.80 -13.09 9.04
C GLN A 94 -9.30 -12.72 9.12
N HIS A 95 -8.42 -13.72 9.08
CA HIS A 95 -6.98 -13.50 9.20
C HIS A 95 -6.28 -13.48 7.84
N CYS A 96 -5.24 -12.65 7.75
CA CYS A 96 -4.28 -12.71 6.65
C CYS A 96 -3.10 -13.60 7.08
N THR A 97 -2.83 -14.66 6.31
CA THR A 97 -1.74 -15.61 6.62
C THR A 97 -0.36 -14.96 6.54
N ILE A 98 -0.23 -13.88 5.77
CA ILE A 98 1.00 -13.09 5.63
C ILE A 98 0.91 -11.73 6.35
N TYR A 99 0.06 -11.57 7.37
CA TYR A 99 -0.22 -10.25 7.96
C TYR A 99 1.05 -9.47 8.35
N ARG A 100 2.07 -10.12 8.90
CA ARG A 100 3.34 -9.44 9.27
C ARG A 100 4.22 -9.11 8.07
N ASP A 101 4.06 -9.85 6.97
CA ASP A 101 4.92 -9.82 5.79
C ASP A 101 4.17 -9.31 4.55
N ARG A 102 3.07 -8.59 4.76
CA ARG A 102 2.26 -7.97 3.70
C ARG A 102 3.15 -7.11 2.79
N PRO A 103 2.83 -7.02 1.49
CA PRO A 103 3.56 -6.12 0.59
C PRO A 103 3.33 -4.66 0.99
N LEU A 104 4.21 -3.77 0.53
CA LEU A 104 4.12 -2.33 0.71
C LEU A 104 2.70 -1.82 0.39
N ASP A 105 2.11 -2.29 -0.70
CA ASP A 105 0.77 -1.93 -1.16
C ASP A 105 -0.31 -2.18 -0.07
N CYS A 106 -0.22 -3.31 0.63
CA CYS A 106 -1.07 -3.65 1.76
C CYS A 106 -0.68 -2.97 3.08
N GLN A 107 0.58 -2.55 3.24
CA GLN A 107 1.06 -1.87 4.44
C GLN A 107 0.70 -0.38 4.43
N ILE A 108 0.56 0.23 3.25
CA ILE A 108 0.18 1.63 3.13
C ILE A 108 -1.34 1.82 3.17
N TYR A 109 -2.15 0.77 3.00
CA TYR A 109 -3.61 0.85 3.12
C TYR A 109 -4.02 1.54 4.45
N PRO A 110 -4.89 2.57 4.42
CA PRO A 110 -5.86 2.91 3.39
C PRO A 110 -5.37 3.88 2.32
N PHE A 111 -4.07 4.15 2.29
CA PHE A 111 -3.44 4.94 1.23
C PHE A 111 -3.17 4.09 -0.01
N MET A 112 -3.19 4.74 -1.17
CA MET A 112 -2.79 4.16 -2.46
C MET A 112 -1.97 5.18 -3.25
N LEU A 113 -1.15 4.67 -4.17
CA LEU A 113 -0.43 5.49 -5.14
C LEU A 113 -1.21 5.48 -6.46
N MET A 114 -1.46 6.66 -7.00
CA MET A 114 -2.14 6.80 -8.29
C MET A 114 -1.48 7.84 -9.17
N TRP A 115 -1.55 7.64 -10.48
CA TRP A 115 -1.35 8.74 -11.42
C TRP A 115 -2.46 9.80 -11.25
N SER A 116 -2.14 11.05 -11.50
CA SER A 116 -3.14 12.08 -11.79
C SER A 116 -3.85 11.75 -13.11
N ALA A 117 -5.06 12.29 -13.29
CA ALA A 117 -5.86 12.03 -14.50
C ALA A 117 -5.13 12.42 -15.81
N ASP A 118 -4.26 13.42 -15.76
CA ASP A 118 -3.42 13.88 -16.88
C ASP A 118 -2.08 13.14 -17.01
N TYR A 119 -1.83 12.14 -16.15
CA TYR A 119 -0.56 11.38 -16.08
C TYR A 119 0.70 12.21 -15.84
N GLN A 120 0.56 13.45 -15.35
CA GLN A 120 1.73 14.30 -15.08
C GLN A 120 2.30 14.12 -13.68
N SER A 121 1.60 13.39 -12.79
CA SER A 121 1.96 13.33 -11.38
C SER A 121 1.53 12.08 -10.66
N ILE A 122 2.25 11.80 -9.59
CA ILE A 122 1.94 10.72 -8.68
C ILE A 122 1.32 11.33 -7.43
N LEU A 123 0.16 10.80 -7.09
CA LEU A 123 -0.70 11.22 -6.01
C LEU A 123 -0.67 10.17 -4.90
N LEU A 124 -0.61 10.64 -3.66
CA LEU A 124 -1.03 9.88 -2.52
C LEU A 124 -2.54 10.12 -2.36
N VAL A 125 -3.31 9.05 -2.44
CA VAL A 125 -4.77 9.09 -2.26
C VAL A 125 -5.18 8.22 -1.09
N VAL A 126 -6.41 8.42 -0.61
CA VAL A 126 -7.03 7.58 0.42
C VAL A 126 -8.28 6.92 -0.13
N ASP A 127 -8.42 5.63 0.16
CA ASP A 127 -9.64 4.86 -0.09
C ASP A 127 -10.77 5.31 0.85
N ARG A 128 -11.88 5.75 0.25
CA ARG A 128 -13.10 6.16 0.98
C ARG A 128 -13.84 4.97 1.57
N LEU A 129 -13.63 3.76 1.03
CA LEU A 129 -14.30 2.56 1.53
C LEU A 129 -13.71 2.09 2.86
N CYS A 130 -12.53 2.58 3.28
CA CYS A 130 -11.98 2.27 4.59
C CYS A 130 -12.79 2.96 5.70
N PRO A 131 -13.49 2.20 6.59
CA PRO A 131 -14.33 2.79 7.63
C PRO A 131 -13.53 3.58 8.68
N TYR A 132 -12.24 3.24 8.84
CA TYR A 132 -11.35 4.00 9.71
C TYR A 132 -11.09 5.40 9.15
N THR A 133 -10.80 5.52 7.85
CA THR A 133 -10.55 6.80 7.18
C THR A 133 -11.75 7.72 7.31
N GLU A 134 -12.95 7.23 6.98
CA GLU A 134 -14.18 8.01 6.97
C GLU A 134 -14.37 8.81 8.27
N ASN A 135 -14.07 8.16 9.40
CA ASN A 135 -14.21 8.74 10.73
C ASN A 135 -13.05 9.65 11.15
N GLN A 136 -11.84 9.45 10.60
CA GLN A 136 -10.60 10.03 11.13
C GLN A 136 -9.94 11.06 10.22
N ILE A 137 -10.31 11.14 8.94
CA ILE A 137 -9.58 11.92 7.93
C ILE A 137 -9.45 13.41 8.25
N GLN A 138 -10.42 13.99 8.99
CA GLN A 138 -10.38 15.39 9.40
C GLN A 138 -9.52 15.65 10.64
N GLY A 139 -9.20 14.60 11.41
CA GLY A 139 -8.44 14.67 12.65
C GLY A 139 -6.99 15.10 12.43
N SER A 140 -6.43 15.82 13.41
CA SER A 140 -5.03 16.28 13.36
C SER A 140 -4.04 15.12 13.29
N GLN A 141 -4.31 14.03 14.02
CA GLN A 141 -3.46 12.83 14.00
C GLN A 141 -3.36 12.21 12.59
N PHE A 142 -4.50 12.11 11.87
CA PHE A 142 -4.51 11.58 10.51
C PHE A 142 -3.76 12.50 9.54
N LYS A 143 -3.88 13.82 9.71
CA LYS A 143 -3.12 14.81 8.93
C LYS A 143 -1.61 14.70 9.17
N THR A 144 -1.17 14.57 10.42
CA THR A 144 0.26 14.33 10.74
C THR A 144 0.75 13.04 10.09
N TYR A 145 -0.04 11.98 10.15
CA TYR A 145 0.33 10.71 9.53
C TYR A 145 0.41 10.78 8.00
N ILE A 146 -0.43 11.59 7.34
CA ILE A 146 -0.29 11.85 5.90
C ILE A 146 1.10 12.42 5.59
N ASP A 147 1.57 13.37 6.39
CA ASP A 147 2.88 14.00 6.18
C ASP A 147 4.02 12.97 6.43
N GLU A 148 3.93 12.16 7.50
CA GLU A 148 4.86 11.05 7.75
C GLU A 148 4.87 10.02 6.61
N MET A 149 3.69 9.69 6.06
CA MET A 149 3.54 8.76 4.94
C MET A 149 4.19 9.31 3.66
N VAL A 150 4.02 10.60 3.36
CA VAL A 150 4.71 11.25 2.24
C VAL A 150 6.23 11.16 2.41
N GLU A 151 6.75 11.50 3.59
CA GLU A 151 8.19 11.41 3.85
C GLU A 151 8.72 9.99 3.65
N PHE A 152 8.01 8.99 4.17
CA PHE A 152 8.35 7.58 4.00
C PHE A 152 8.38 7.18 2.53
N LEU A 153 7.30 7.41 1.77
CA LEU A 153 7.20 7.04 0.36
C LEU A 153 8.25 7.75 -0.50
N GLU A 154 8.52 9.02 -0.20
CA GLU A 154 9.56 9.80 -0.87
C GLU A 154 10.98 9.31 -0.54
N SER A 155 11.19 8.71 0.64
CA SER A 155 12.47 8.09 1.01
C SER A 155 12.74 6.81 0.22
N ILE A 156 11.69 6.03 -0.09
CA ILE A 156 11.79 4.76 -0.84
C ILE A 156 11.48 4.90 -2.34
N LYS A 157 11.35 6.13 -2.86
CA LYS A 157 10.94 6.42 -4.25
C LYS A 157 11.66 5.62 -5.35
N LYS A 158 12.94 5.26 -5.16
CA LYS A 158 13.69 4.45 -6.13
C LYS A 158 13.13 3.04 -6.22
N ASN A 159 12.74 2.44 -5.10
CA ASN A 159 12.09 1.14 -5.05
C ASN A 159 10.72 1.19 -5.72
N ILE A 160 9.94 2.26 -5.48
CA ILE A 160 8.64 2.45 -6.13
C ILE A 160 8.82 2.63 -7.65
N ALA A 161 9.78 3.44 -8.09
CA ALA A 161 10.05 3.63 -9.53
C ALA A 161 10.48 2.34 -10.24
N GLN A 162 11.22 1.46 -9.56
CA GLN A 162 11.58 0.14 -10.09
C GLN A 162 10.40 -0.83 -10.17
N ASN A 163 9.31 -0.57 -9.43
CA ASN A 163 8.11 -1.40 -9.35
C ASN A 163 6.89 -0.51 -9.65
N TYR A 164 6.94 0.22 -10.78
CA TYR A 164 6.00 1.31 -11.07
C TYR A 164 4.54 0.85 -11.22
N SER A 165 4.29 -0.46 -11.33
CA SER A 165 2.93 -1.00 -11.33
C SER A 165 2.22 -0.76 -9.99
N LEU A 166 2.96 -0.52 -8.89
CA LEU A 166 2.41 -0.04 -7.61
C LEU A 166 1.62 1.28 -7.75
N ILE A 167 1.84 2.04 -8.83
CA ILE A 167 1.13 3.29 -9.11
C ILE A 167 -0.06 2.97 -10.02
N SER A 168 -1.24 2.92 -9.42
CA SER A 168 -2.49 2.63 -10.12
C SER A 168 -2.92 3.77 -11.04
N ARG A 169 -3.84 3.48 -11.96
CA ARG A 169 -4.54 4.53 -12.72
C ARG A 169 -5.41 5.36 -11.78
N PHE A 170 -5.62 6.63 -12.13
CA PHE A 170 -6.55 7.49 -11.41
C PHE A 170 -7.95 6.87 -11.32
N GLN A 171 -8.61 7.06 -10.17
CA GLN A 171 -9.98 6.65 -9.89
C GLN A 171 -10.72 7.85 -9.33
N GLU A 172 -12.00 8.01 -9.67
CA GLU A 172 -12.79 9.19 -9.23
C GLU A 172 -13.20 9.10 -7.75
N ASP A 173 -13.40 7.89 -7.24
CA ASP A 173 -13.96 7.64 -5.90
C ASP A 173 -12.92 7.65 -4.76
N VAL A 174 -11.83 8.40 -4.91
CA VAL A 174 -10.76 8.52 -3.90
C VAL A 174 -10.67 9.94 -3.34
N ILE A 175 -9.88 10.10 -2.26
CA ILE A 175 -9.52 11.42 -1.73
C ILE A 175 -8.04 11.66 -2.00
N VAL A 176 -7.72 12.61 -2.88
CA VAL A 176 -6.34 13.05 -3.07
C VAL A 176 -5.90 13.84 -1.84
N VAL A 177 -4.82 13.39 -1.18
CA VAL A 177 -4.32 14.06 0.04
C VAL A 177 -3.01 14.79 -0.20
N ARG A 178 -2.13 14.27 -1.06
CA ARG A 178 -0.81 14.87 -1.36
C ARG A 178 -0.33 14.51 -2.77
N ARG A 179 0.53 15.36 -3.33
CA ARG A 179 1.34 15.07 -4.52
C ARG A 179 2.72 14.61 -4.06
N LEU A 180 3.22 13.49 -4.58
CA LEU A 180 4.56 12.99 -4.30
C LEU A 180 5.57 13.60 -5.27
N GLN A 181 6.08 14.78 -4.93
CA GLN A 181 6.91 15.60 -5.82
C GLN A 181 8.20 14.92 -6.27
N LYS A 182 8.97 14.30 -5.37
CA LYS A 182 10.29 13.74 -5.74
C LYS A 182 10.13 12.39 -6.44
N LEU A 183 9.11 11.61 -6.08
CA LEU A 183 8.74 10.40 -6.84
C LEU A 183 8.25 10.76 -8.25
N THR A 184 7.39 11.78 -8.37
CA THR A 184 6.92 12.28 -9.68
C THR A 184 8.11 12.70 -10.54
N GLN A 185 8.99 13.55 -10.02
CA GLN A 185 10.16 14.02 -10.76
C GLN A 185 11.07 12.86 -11.19
N LEU A 186 11.25 11.86 -10.32
CA LEU A 186 12.08 10.69 -10.64
C LEU A 186 11.51 9.90 -11.84
N ILE A 187 10.21 9.61 -11.84
CA ILE A 187 9.60 8.77 -12.88
C ILE A 187 9.38 9.56 -14.18
N VAL A 188 8.90 10.80 -14.11
CA VAL A 188 8.70 11.63 -15.31
C VAL A 188 10.04 11.87 -16.03
N ASN A 189 11.13 12.12 -15.30
CA ASN A 189 12.45 12.28 -15.91
C ASN A 189 12.99 10.98 -16.54
N GLN A 190 12.52 9.80 -16.12
CA GLN A 190 12.88 8.53 -16.73
C GLN A 190 12.11 8.25 -18.02
N CYS A 191 10.95 8.86 -18.23
CA CYS A 191 10.16 8.70 -19.47
C CYS A 191 10.60 9.64 -20.61
N VAL A 192 11.42 10.65 -20.32
CA VAL A 192 11.89 11.66 -21.29
C VAL A 192 13.28 11.36 -21.84
N ASN A 193 14.00 10.39 -21.27
CA ASN A 193 15.32 9.93 -21.72
C ASN A 193 15.24 8.52 -22.30
#